data_AF-A0A8T5KFF5-F1
#
_entry.id   AF-A0A8T5KFF5-F1
#
_cell.length_a   1.000
_cell.length_b   1.000
_cell.length_c   1.000
_cell.angle_alpha   90.00
_cell.angle_beta   90.00
_cell.angle_gamma   90.00
#
_symmetry.space_group_name_H-M   'P 1'
#
loop_
_entity.id
_entity.type
_entity.pdbx_description
1 polymer ?
#
loop_
_entity_poly.entity_id
_entity_poly.type
_entity_poly.pdbx_seq_one_letter_code
_entity_poly.pdbx_strand_id
1 'polypeptide(L)'
;MVRSRKGHRWLWACSIFVLVAVAIVTFLMFHNRPRINPYPSVKQPGKPKEGQDWTAPGIDMEFVWLPAMKCWVAKYEATNGEYRKFKPDHDSKEYKGHTLNDNRQPVVLVTYDDAVAFAEWLTKREQEAGRLSAGVKYRLPDGDEWMTFAQCGDGRQSPWGNEWPPKYGNYYGKTGGKVLDLAKELKNETFIPISDYDDGFPVTCPVEESGKNAWGLYGVGGNAWEWTNELHADKSQRILCGSSWFNFHRSTLQCAYRNPHHPSFREVYNGFRLSLFRSPAAQEQASATVSESGSTTMTSNTSDAPKPSEPVKRKPAVAQPKPEPKPPESEKTTGGPIEGQDWAIPGVGMEFVWIEALKCWVGKCEVTNGEYRKFKPDHDSKDCEGHTLNDDRQPVVEVSYDDAVAFAEWVTDGERESGRLPDGFRYRLPDGNEWTTFAQCGDGREYPWGNEWPPKYGNYADETAKKKGKESDYCIDGYDDGFPITSSVEKSGKNDWGL
;
A
#
# COMPACT_ATOMS: atom_id res chain seq x y z
N MET A 1 -61.82 74.19 -40.46
CA MET A 1 -61.76 73.48 -39.17
C MET A 1 -60.46 72.69 -39.13
N VAL A 2 -59.70 72.87 -38.05
CA VAL A 2 -58.35 72.39 -37.78
C VAL A 2 -58.33 70.87 -37.55
N ARG A 3 -57.31 70.13 -38.01
CA ARG A 3 -56.37 69.39 -37.12
C ARG A 3 -55.28 68.59 -37.85
N SER A 4 -54.10 68.74 -37.26
CA SER A 4 -52.75 68.32 -37.63
C SER A 4 -52.53 66.80 -37.65
N ARG A 5 -51.88 66.30 -38.70
CA ARG A 5 -51.32 64.94 -38.84
C ARG A 5 -49.78 64.91 -38.64
N LYS A 6 -49.20 65.83 -37.86
CA LYS A 6 -47.74 65.89 -37.62
C LYS A 6 -47.27 65.40 -36.24
N GLY A 7 -48.16 64.93 -35.36
CA GLY A 7 -47.80 64.61 -33.97
C GLY A 7 -47.36 63.17 -33.65
N HIS A 8 -47.60 62.18 -34.52
CA HIS A 8 -47.43 60.75 -34.12
C HIS A 8 -46.14 60.06 -34.59
N ARG A 9 -45.38 60.63 -35.54
CA ARG A 9 -44.06 60.07 -35.94
C ARG A 9 -42.90 60.55 -35.06
N TRP A 10 -43.06 61.68 -34.36
CA TRP A 10 -42.03 62.22 -33.47
C TRP A 10 -41.98 61.52 -32.11
N LEU A 11 -43.13 61.13 -31.55
CA LEU A 11 -43.18 60.46 -30.25
C LEU A 11 -42.56 59.04 -30.29
N TRP A 12 -42.75 58.29 -31.39
CA TRP A 12 -42.12 56.97 -31.55
C TRP A 12 -40.61 57.05 -31.81
N ALA A 13 -40.15 58.04 -32.56
CA ALA A 13 -38.71 58.25 -32.79
C ALA A 13 -37.99 58.69 -31.51
N CYS A 14 -38.60 59.58 -30.70
CA CYS A 14 -38.03 59.99 -29.42
C CYS A 14 -37.97 58.84 -28.39
N SER A 15 -38.97 57.97 -28.33
CA SER A 15 -38.96 56.83 -27.40
C SER A 15 -37.88 55.78 -27.73
N ILE A 16 -37.63 55.52 -29.02
CA ILE A 16 -36.56 54.59 -29.44
C ILE A 16 -35.18 55.20 -29.20
N PHE A 17 -35.00 56.50 -29.46
CA PHE A 17 -33.73 57.18 -29.17
C PHE A 17 -33.42 57.24 -27.66
N VAL A 18 -34.43 57.42 -26.81
CA VAL A 18 -34.23 57.41 -25.35
C VAL A 18 -33.88 56.00 -24.85
N LEU A 19 -34.52 54.95 -25.38
CA LEU A 19 -34.20 53.57 -25.00
C LEU A 19 -32.80 53.13 -25.45
N VAL A 20 -32.38 53.52 -26.66
CA VAL A 20 -31.02 53.24 -27.17
C VAL A 20 -29.97 54.07 -26.42
N ALA A 21 -30.25 55.33 -26.10
CA ALA A 21 -29.35 56.16 -25.30
C ALA A 21 -29.21 55.65 -23.85
N VAL A 22 -30.28 55.21 -23.22
CA VAL A 22 -30.23 54.59 -21.88
C VAL A 22 -29.45 53.27 -21.93
N ALA A 23 -29.64 52.43 -22.95
CA ALA A 23 -28.86 51.19 -23.11
C ALA A 23 -27.36 51.44 -23.34
N ILE A 24 -26.99 52.45 -24.15
CA ILE A 24 -25.59 52.81 -24.40
C ILE A 24 -24.94 53.46 -23.19
N VAL A 25 -25.65 54.33 -22.46
CA VAL A 25 -25.14 54.92 -21.21
C VAL A 25 -25.00 53.87 -20.13
N THR A 26 -25.93 52.90 -20.04
CA THR A 26 -25.80 51.77 -19.11
C THR A 26 -24.63 50.87 -19.50
N PHE A 27 -24.45 50.57 -20.79
CA PHE A 27 -23.31 49.79 -21.27
C PHE A 27 -21.97 50.50 -20.99
N LEU A 28 -21.86 51.80 -21.25
CA LEU A 28 -20.65 52.59 -20.99
C LEU A 28 -20.40 52.80 -19.48
N MET A 29 -21.44 52.95 -18.65
CA MET A 29 -21.29 53.08 -17.19
C MET A 29 -20.92 51.76 -16.51
N PHE A 30 -21.25 50.61 -17.10
CA PHE A 30 -20.88 49.29 -16.58
C PHE A 30 -19.58 48.72 -17.18
N HIS A 31 -19.24 49.04 -18.44
CA HIS A 31 -18.03 48.49 -19.10
C HIS A 31 -16.80 49.40 -19.04
N ASN A 32 -16.92 50.69 -18.69
CA ASN A 32 -15.80 51.63 -18.69
C ASN A 32 -15.43 52.22 -17.31
N ARG A 33 -15.87 51.59 -16.20
CA ARG A 33 -15.28 51.91 -14.89
C ARG A 33 -13.90 51.26 -14.79
N PRO A 34 -12.82 52.00 -14.46
CA PRO A 34 -11.62 51.34 -13.97
C PRO A 34 -12.04 50.45 -12.80
N ARG A 35 -11.71 49.16 -12.86
CA ARG A 35 -11.89 48.24 -11.74
C ARG A 35 -10.96 48.69 -10.62
N ILE A 36 -11.40 49.65 -9.81
CA ILE A 36 -10.81 49.89 -8.51
C ILE A 36 -11.24 48.68 -7.68
N ASN A 37 -10.32 47.73 -7.54
CA ASN A 37 -10.48 46.57 -6.66
C ASN A 37 -10.60 47.10 -5.22
N PRO A 38 -11.76 47.03 -4.56
CA PRO A 38 -11.92 47.55 -3.20
C PRO A 38 -11.38 46.57 -2.15
N TYR A 39 -10.88 45.41 -2.57
CA TYR A 39 -10.22 44.45 -1.70
C TYR A 39 -8.71 44.61 -1.83
N PRO A 40 -7.95 44.70 -0.72
CA PRO A 40 -6.51 44.51 -0.81
C PRO A 40 -6.29 43.22 -1.58
N SER A 41 -5.40 43.24 -2.58
CA SER A 41 -5.04 42.03 -3.30
C SER A 41 -4.64 40.99 -2.27
N VAL A 42 -5.52 40.04 -1.95
CA VAL A 42 -5.14 38.85 -1.21
C VAL A 42 -4.01 38.30 -2.05
N LYS A 43 -2.79 38.32 -1.52
CA LYS A 43 -1.65 37.74 -2.22
C LYS A 43 -2.11 36.35 -2.61
N GLN A 44 -2.24 36.11 -3.92
CA GLN A 44 -2.50 34.78 -4.43
C GLN A 44 -1.48 33.87 -3.70
N PRO A 45 -1.94 32.83 -2.98
CA PRO A 45 -1.03 31.97 -2.25
C PRO A 45 0.08 31.51 -3.21
N GLY A 46 1.32 31.60 -2.73
CA GLY A 46 2.50 31.29 -3.53
C GLY A 46 2.53 29.83 -3.96
N LYS A 47 3.61 29.41 -4.60
CA LYS A 47 3.84 27.99 -4.93
C LYS A 47 4.40 27.24 -3.72
N PRO A 48 4.22 25.90 -3.62
CA PRO A 48 4.93 25.07 -2.66
C PRO A 48 6.44 25.33 -2.71
N LYS A 49 7.08 25.49 -1.54
CA LYS A 49 8.52 25.77 -1.40
C LYS A 49 9.19 24.71 -0.55
N GLU A 50 10.23 24.10 -1.09
CA GLU A 50 10.98 23.06 -0.38
C GLU A 50 11.42 23.54 1.01
N GLY A 51 11.33 22.66 2.00
CA GLY A 51 11.57 23.01 3.41
C GLY A 51 10.37 23.62 4.13
N GLN A 52 9.23 23.81 3.47
CA GLN A 52 8.02 24.39 4.08
C GLN A 52 6.81 23.51 3.81
N ASP A 53 5.94 23.36 4.81
CA ASP A 53 4.63 22.74 4.63
C ASP A 53 3.78 23.52 3.63
N TRP A 54 2.80 22.83 3.04
CA TRP A 54 1.96 23.37 1.98
C TRP A 54 0.49 23.07 2.27
N THR A 55 -0.36 24.08 2.11
CA THR A 55 -1.81 23.91 2.15
C THR A 55 -2.38 24.31 0.80
N ALA A 56 -3.01 23.36 0.11
CA ALA A 56 -3.60 23.58 -1.20
C ALA A 56 -4.84 24.51 -1.08
N PRO A 57 -4.77 25.78 -1.53
CA PRO A 57 -5.76 26.79 -1.17
C PRO A 57 -7.15 26.48 -1.72
N GLY A 58 -8.18 26.60 -0.89
CA GLY A 58 -9.59 26.41 -1.26
C GLY A 58 -10.05 24.95 -1.30
N ILE A 59 -9.13 23.99 -1.40
CA ILE A 59 -9.42 22.61 -0.93
C ILE A 59 -9.00 22.42 0.53
N ASP A 60 -8.01 23.20 0.98
CA ASP A 60 -7.47 23.27 2.34
C ASP A 60 -6.83 21.96 2.81
N MET A 61 -6.43 21.13 1.84
CA MET A 61 -5.67 19.91 2.07
C MET A 61 -4.23 20.27 2.46
N GLU A 62 -3.80 19.78 3.63
CA GLU A 62 -2.49 20.04 4.22
C GLU A 62 -1.46 18.99 3.79
N PHE A 63 -0.24 19.43 3.51
CA PHE A 63 0.88 18.61 3.10
C PHE A 63 2.13 18.97 3.91
N VAL A 64 2.80 17.95 4.45
CA VAL A 64 4.04 18.09 5.23
C VAL A 64 5.23 17.92 4.31
N TRP A 65 6.21 18.82 4.37
CA TRP A 65 7.48 18.63 3.67
C TRP A 65 8.33 17.58 4.40
N LEU A 66 8.74 16.52 3.69
CA LEU A 66 9.58 15.46 4.24
C LEU A 66 11.01 15.59 3.67
N PRO A 67 11.99 16.11 4.45
CA PRO A 67 13.34 16.34 3.95
C PRO A 67 14.03 15.07 3.44
N ALA A 68 13.78 13.93 4.09
CA ALA A 68 14.34 12.63 3.73
C ALA A 68 13.89 12.16 2.33
N MET A 69 12.70 12.57 1.89
CA MET A 69 12.10 12.17 0.61
C MET A 69 12.13 13.28 -0.44
N LYS A 70 12.46 14.52 -0.04
CA LYS A 70 12.41 15.73 -0.89
C LYS A 70 11.07 15.90 -1.62
N CYS A 71 9.98 15.56 -0.93
CA CYS A 71 8.62 15.70 -1.42
C CYS A 71 7.70 16.17 -0.30
N TRP A 72 6.46 16.51 -0.65
CA TRP A 72 5.41 16.66 0.34
C TRP A 72 4.50 15.45 0.35
N VAL A 73 4.01 15.08 1.52
CA VAL A 73 2.99 14.05 1.70
C VAL A 73 1.80 14.68 2.40
N ALA A 74 0.59 14.34 1.96
CA ALA A 74 -0.64 14.79 2.61
C ALA A 74 -0.59 14.38 4.08
N LYS A 75 -0.86 15.36 4.95
CA LYS A 75 -0.80 15.19 6.41
C LYS A 75 -1.80 14.15 6.90
N TYR A 76 -2.92 14.03 6.20
CA TYR A 76 -4.06 13.15 6.46
C TYR A 76 -4.36 12.30 5.22
N GLU A 77 -5.17 11.25 5.38
CA GLU A 77 -5.89 10.67 4.24
C GLU A 77 -6.76 11.75 3.57
N ALA A 78 -7.08 11.59 2.27
CA ALA A 78 -8.04 12.46 1.62
C ALA A 78 -9.41 12.32 2.31
N THR A 79 -10.03 13.43 2.69
CA THR A 79 -11.28 13.40 3.46
C THR A 79 -12.52 13.51 2.58
N ASN A 80 -13.68 13.10 3.09
CA ASN A 80 -14.96 13.29 2.38
C ASN A 80 -15.20 14.77 2.02
N GLY A 81 -14.86 15.71 2.90
CA GLY A 81 -15.03 17.14 2.66
C GLY A 81 -14.15 17.68 1.52
N GLU A 82 -12.92 17.16 1.41
CA GLU A 82 -12.01 17.49 0.30
C GLU A 82 -12.47 16.82 -1.00
N TYR A 83 -12.81 15.53 -0.95
CA TYR A 83 -13.22 14.76 -2.12
C TYR A 83 -14.53 15.29 -2.74
N ARG A 84 -15.47 15.79 -1.94
CA ARG A 84 -16.70 16.42 -2.47
C ARG A 84 -16.45 17.74 -3.21
N LYS A 85 -15.30 18.39 -3.03
CA LYS A 85 -14.93 19.54 -3.88
C LYS A 85 -14.61 19.10 -5.32
N PHE A 86 -14.26 17.83 -5.53
CA PHE A 86 -14.09 17.19 -6.83
C PHE A 86 -15.36 16.50 -7.32
N LYS A 87 -16.00 15.70 -6.46
CA LYS A 87 -17.20 14.90 -6.76
C LYS A 87 -18.29 15.19 -5.72
N PRO A 88 -19.12 16.25 -5.91
CA PRO A 88 -20.05 16.74 -4.89
C PRO A 88 -21.04 15.71 -4.36
N ASP A 89 -21.43 14.76 -5.20
CA ASP A 89 -22.41 13.72 -4.88
C ASP A 89 -21.77 12.46 -4.23
N HIS A 90 -20.47 12.49 -3.90
CA HIS A 90 -19.82 11.36 -3.24
C HIS A 90 -20.37 11.12 -1.84
N ASP A 91 -20.59 9.84 -1.54
CA ASP A 91 -21.13 9.35 -0.28
C ASP A 91 -20.43 8.04 0.12
N SER A 92 -19.56 8.13 1.12
CA SER A 92 -18.85 7.03 1.76
C SER A 92 -19.76 6.15 2.64
N LYS A 93 -21.05 6.46 2.73
CA LYS A 93 -22.09 5.68 3.42
C LYS A 93 -21.89 5.59 4.93
N GLU A 94 -22.62 4.68 5.53
CA GLU A 94 -22.48 4.26 6.92
C GLU A 94 -22.22 2.75 6.95
N TYR A 95 -21.69 2.27 8.05
CA TYR A 95 -21.57 0.85 8.34
C TYR A 95 -22.23 0.56 9.69
N LYS A 96 -23.28 -0.26 9.67
CA LYS A 96 -24.11 -0.61 10.84
C LYS A 96 -24.59 0.60 11.66
N GLY A 97 -25.06 1.65 10.99
CA GLY A 97 -25.56 2.86 11.66
C GLY A 97 -24.46 3.80 12.18
N HIS A 98 -23.19 3.54 11.84
CA HIS A 98 -22.08 4.45 12.10
C HIS A 98 -21.61 5.10 10.81
N THR A 99 -21.64 6.44 10.75
CA THR A 99 -21.21 7.21 9.57
C THR A 99 -19.76 6.90 9.19
N LEU A 100 -19.50 6.79 7.88
CA LEU A 100 -18.16 6.82 7.26
C LEU A 100 -17.99 8.11 6.42
N ASN A 101 -18.98 9.01 6.49
CA ASN A 101 -19.23 10.03 5.47
C ASN A 101 -19.05 11.46 5.98
N ASP A 102 -18.64 11.63 7.24
CA ASP A 102 -18.42 12.96 7.81
C ASP A 102 -17.26 13.65 7.10
N ASN A 103 -17.30 14.99 7.03
CA ASN A 103 -16.36 15.79 6.25
C ASN A 103 -14.89 15.58 6.62
N ARG A 104 -14.60 15.16 7.85
CA ARG A 104 -13.25 14.88 8.34
C ARG A 104 -12.93 13.40 8.50
N GLN A 105 -13.85 12.50 8.16
CA GLN A 105 -13.49 11.09 7.96
C GLN A 105 -12.81 10.90 6.60
N PRO A 106 -11.94 9.88 6.46
CA PRO A 106 -11.34 9.55 5.18
C PRO A 106 -12.42 9.23 4.16
N VAL A 107 -12.20 9.63 2.91
CA VAL A 107 -13.03 9.18 1.81
C VAL A 107 -12.79 7.68 1.58
N VAL A 108 -13.86 6.88 1.62
CA VAL A 108 -13.81 5.44 1.34
C VAL A 108 -14.81 5.08 0.23
N LEU A 109 -14.91 3.80 -0.13
CA LEU A 109 -15.69 3.34 -1.29
C LEU A 109 -15.22 4.00 -2.60
N VAL A 110 -13.91 4.21 -2.73
CA VAL A 110 -13.26 4.75 -3.93
C VAL A 110 -12.31 3.73 -4.55
N THR A 111 -12.33 3.67 -5.88
CA THR A 111 -11.41 2.85 -6.65
C THR A 111 -10.02 3.50 -6.78
N TYR A 112 -9.03 2.77 -7.28
CA TYR A 112 -7.74 3.35 -7.63
C TYR A 112 -7.90 4.49 -8.66
N ASP A 113 -8.73 4.28 -9.69
CA ASP A 113 -8.96 5.27 -10.74
C ASP A 113 -9.66 6.53 -10.23
N ASP A 114 -10.60 6.40 -9.27
CA ASP A 114 -11.21 7.54 -8.58
C ASP A 114 -10.17 8.39 -7.84
N ALA A 115 -9.20 7.73 -7.20
CA ALA A 115 -8.13 8.38 -6.45
C ALA A 115 -7.12 9.08 -7.37
N VAL A 116 -6.75 8.45 -8.49
CA VAL A 116 -5.93 9.05 -9.55
C VAL A 116 -6.64 10.26 -10.15
N ALA A 117 -7.93 10.14 -10.49
CA ALA A 117 -8.70 11.24 -11.07
C ALA A 117 -8.78 12.46 -10.12
N PHE A 118 -8.91 12.23 -8.82
CA PHE A 118 -8.84 13.30 -7.82
C PHE A 118 -7.47 14.00 -7.81
N ALA A 119 -6.38 13.23 -7.86
CA ALA A 119 -5.02 13.77 -7.90
C ALA A 119 -4.75 14.59 -9.19
N GLU A 120 -5.23 14.11 -10.33
CA GLU A 120 -5.14 14.81 -11.62
C GLU A 120 -5.97 16.09 -11.63
N TRP A 121 -7.20 16.04 -11.11
CA TRP A 121 -8.06 17.21 -10.96
C TRP A 121 -7.40 18.28 -10.08
N LEU A 122 -6.85 17.89 -8.92
CA LEU A 122 -6.17 18.81 -8.02
C LEU A 122 -4.92 19.42 -8.69
N THR A 123 -4.17 18.60 -9.43
CA THR A 123 -3.02 19.07 -10.22
C THR A 123 -3.43 20.12 -11.25
N LYS A 124 -4.43 19.82 -12.08
CA LYS A 124 -4.92 20.73 -13.11
C LYS A 124 -5.43 22.04 -12.50
N ARG A 125 -6.23 21.96 -11.43
CA ARG A 125 -6.74 23.11 -10.69
C ARG A 125 -5.62 24.02 -10.20
N GLU A 126 -4.59 23.46 -9.59
CA GLU A 126 -3.48 24.26 -9.06
C GLU A 126 -2.56 24.82 -10.17
N GLN A 127 -2.42 24.11 -11.29
CA GLN A 127 -1.71 24.60 -12.48
C GLN A 127 -2.43 25.78 -13.14
N GLU A 128 -3.74 25.67 -13.37
CA GLU A 128 -4.57 26.74 -13.95
C GLU A 128 -4.57 28.00 -13.08
N ALA A 129 -4.46 27.83 -11.77
CA ALA A 129 -4.34 28.94 -10.83
C ALA A 129 -2.90 29.48 -10.68
N GLY A 130 -1.92 28.91 -11.40
CA GLY A 130 -0.51 29.32 -11.34
C GLY A 130 0.18 28.99 -10.01
N ARG A 131 -0.38 28.08 -9.20
CA ARG A 131 0.15 27.69 -7.88
C ARG A 131 1.09 26.49 -7.93
N LEU A 132 1.12 25.74 -9.03
CA LEU A 132 2.14 24.72 -9.28
C LEU A 132 3.24 25.21 -10.21
N SER A 133 4.45 24.73 -9.97
CA SER A 133 5.57 24.88 -10.90
C SER A 133 5.50 23.81 -11.99
N ALA A 134 6.12 24.08 -13.15
CA ALA A 134 6.26 23.07 -14.19
C ALA A 134 6.95 21.81 -13.63
N GLY A 135 6.45 20.63 -14.00
CA GLY A 135 6.97 19.34 -13.52
C GLY A 135 6.58 18.97 -12.07
N VAL A 136 5.75 19.76 -11.39
CA VAL A 136 5.18 19.42 -10.08
C VAL A 136 3.73 18.97 -10.24
N LYS A 137 3.36 17.82 -9.63
CA LYS A 137 2.00 17.28 -9.65
C LYS A 137 1.64 16.56 -8.35
N TYR A 138 0.36 16.55 -8.01
CA TYR A 138 -0.18 15.64 -7.01
C TYR A 138 -0.34 14.25 -7.63
N ARG A 139 -0.04 13.21 -6.87
CA ARG A 139 -0.25 11.81 -7.24
C ARG A 139 -0.43 10.95 -6.00
N LEU A 140 -0.86 9.70 -6.16
CA LEU A 140 -0.70 8.70 -5.12
C LEU A 140 0.79 8.47 -4.83
N PRO A 141 1.18 8.14 -3.59
CA PRO A 141 2.54 7.73 -3.28
C PRO A 141 2.90 6.43 -4.03
N ASP A 142 4.18 6.27 -4.33
CA ASP A 142 4.69 4.97 -4.77
C ASP A 142 4.92 4.06 -3.53
N GLY A 143 5.09 2.76 -3.73
CA GLY A 143 5.22 1.79 -2.64
C GLY A 143 6.33 2.09 -1.64
N ASP A 144 7.53 2.35 -2.17
CA ASP A 144 8.71 2.69 -1.37
C ASP A 144 8.55 4.03 -0.63
N GLU A 145 7.90 5.00 -1.27
CA GLU A 145 7.59 6.28 -0.63
C GLU A 145 6.64 6.10 0.53
N TRP A 146 5.57 5.30 0.32
CA TRP A 146 4.59 4.99 1.33
C TRP A 146 5.24 4.33 2.55
N MET A 147 6.04 3.30 2.30
CA MET A 147 6.76 2.59 3.36
C MET A 147 7.73 3.51 4.10
N THR A 148 8.46 4.36 3.39
CA THR A 148 9.44 5.27 3.97
C THR A 148 8.79 6.20 5.00
N PHE A 149 7.66 6.84 4.67
CA PHE A 149 6.98 7.71 5.62
C PHE A 149 6.22 6.96 6.70
N ALA A 150 5.75 5.73 6.44
CA ALA A 150 5.16 4.88 7.47
C ALA A 150 6.19 4.48 8.53
N GLN A 151 7.41 4.17 8.09
CA GLN A 151 8.52 3.81 8.95
C GLN A 151 9.27 5.02 9.52
N CYS A 152 8.91 6.25 9.13
CA CYS A 152 9.63 7.46 9.55
C CYS A 152 11.15 7.39 9.32
N GLY A 153 11.59 6.66 8.29
CA GLY A 153 13.00 6.49 7.91
C GLY A 153 13.88 5.70 8.90
N ASP A 154 13.33 5.08 9.94
CA ASP A 154 14.10 4.34 10.96
C ASP A 154 13.86 2.82 10.95
N GLY A 155 13.12 2.31 9.96
CA GLY A 155 12.89 0.88 9.77
C GLY A 155 11.95 0.23 10.80
N ARG A 156 11.19 1.01 11.58
CA ARG A 156 10.15 0.47 12.48
C ARG A 156 9.16 -0.45 11.74
N GLN A 157 8.63 -1.44 12.45
CA GLN A 157 7.66 -2.40 11.92
C GLN A 157 6.25 -1.83 11.78
N SER A 158 5.88 -0.88 12.64
CA SER A 158 4.56 -0.23 12.61
C SER A 158 4.71 1.27 12.86
N PRO A 159 3.75 2.14 12.47
CA PRO A 159 3.94 3.58 12.59
C PRO A 159 4.23 4.07 14.02
N TRP A 160 3.74 3.35 15.04
CA TRP A 160 3.99 3.61 16.47
C TRP A 160 5.24 2.91 17.06
N GLY A 161 5.99 2.16 16.26
CA GLY A 161 7.17 1.40 16.70
C GLY A 161 7.02 -0.10 16.54
N ASN A 162 7.82 -0.87 17.29
CA ASN A 162 7.93 -2.34 17.15
C ASN A 162 7.17 -3.11 18.24
N GLU A 163 6.51 -2.40 19.15
CA GLU A 163 5.79 -2.99 20.26
C GLU A 163 4.31 -3.24 19.91
N TRP A 164 3.81 -4.37 20.40
CA TRP A 164 2.39 -4.73 20.37
C TRP A 164 1.80 -4.60 21.78
N PRO A 165 0.54 -4.15 21.96
CA PRO A 165 -0.45 -3.74 20.95
C PRO A 165 -0.19 -2.34 20.36
N PRO A 166 -1.02 -1.85 19.41
CA PRO A 166 -0.91 -0.48 18.92
C PRO A 166 -0.99 0.56 20.04
N LYS A 167 -0.19 1.63 19.93
CA LYS A 167 -0.22 2.76 20.90
C LYS A 167 -1.19 3.87 20.50
N TYR A 168 -1.49 3.95 19.20
CA TYR A 168 -2.41 4.86 18.56
C TYR A 168 -2.75 4.31 17.17
N GLY A 169 -3.73 4.90 16.50
CA GLY A 169 -4.28 4.42 15.24
C GLY A 169 -5.79 4.30 15.33
N ASN A 170 -6.39 3.76 14.29
CA ASN A 170 -7.78 3.31 14.34
C ASN A 170 -7.86 1.90 13.73
N TYR A 171 -8.26 0.92 14.53
CA TYR A 171 -8.22 -0.52 14.23
C TYR A 171 -9.44 -1.21 14.81
N TYR A 172 -9.60 -2.50 14.52
CA TYR A 172 -10.63 -3.28 15.17
C TYR A 172 -10.26 -3.62 16.63
N GLY A 173 -10.50 -2.65 17.52
CA GLY A 173 -10.29 -2.72 18.97
C GLY A 173 -11.57 -3.01 19.76
N LYS A 174 -11.54 -2.79 21.08
CA LYS A 174 -12.65 -3.08 22.00
C LYS A 174 -13.96 -2.41 21.61
N THR A 175 -13.94 -1.14 21.21
CA THR A 175 -15.16 -0.44 20.77
C THR A 175 -15.77 -1.08 19.54
N GLY A 176 -14.99 -1.31 18.47
CA GLY A 176 -15.45 -2.05 17.29
C GLY A 176 -15.98 -3.44 17.64
N GLY A 177 -15.26 -4.20 18.46
CA GLY A 177 -15.66 -5.52 18.93
C GLY A 177 -17.02 -5.56 19.62
N LYS A 178 -17.25 -4.60 20.53
CA LYS A 178 -18.50 -4.51 21.30
C LYS A 178 -19.68 -4.03 20.44
N VAL A 179 -19.44 -3.07 19.56
CA VAL A 179 -20.49 -2.37 18.83
C VAL A 179 -20.90 -3.12 17.57
N LEU A 180 -19.92 -3.66 16.84
CA LEU A 180 -20.16 -4.30 15.55
C LEU A 180 -20.35 -5.82 15.65
N ASP A 181 -19.74 -6.47 16.64
CA ASP A 181 -19.78 -7.93 16.84
C ASP A 181 -19.48 -8.70 15.52
N LEU A 182 -18.36 -8.35 14.87
CA LEU A 182 -18.03 -8.85 13.52
C LEU A 182 -17.80 -10.36 13.50
N ALA A 183 -17.31 -10.97 14.58
CA ALA A 183 -17.16 -12.41 14.68
C ALA A 183 -18.49 -13.14 14.42
N LYS A 184 -19.58 -12.66 15.02
CA LYS A 184 -20.91 -13.22 14.86
C LYS A 184 -21.48 -12.98 13.46
N GLU A 185 -21.31 -11.77 12.94
CA GLU A 185 -21.80 -11.41 11.61
C GLU A 185 -21.12 -12.23 10.51
N LEU A 186 -19.79 -12.25 10.54
CA LEU A 186 -18.96 -12.92 9.54
C LEU A 186 -18.94 -14.44 9.75
N LYS A 187 -19.61 -14.94 10.79
CA LYS A 187 -19.58 -16.35 11.22
C LYS A 187 -18.14 -16.86 11.34
N ASN A 188 -17.26 -16.01 11.86
CA ASN A 188 -15.85 -16.28 12.00
C ASN A 188 -15.40 -15.95 13.42
N GLU A 189 -15.35 -16.99 14.27
CA GLU A 189 -14.96 -16.86 15.68
C GLU A 189 -13.49 -16.41 15.87
N THR A 190 -12.66 -16.48 14.83
CA THR A 190 -11.28 -15.97 14.85
C THR A 190 -11.19 -14.46 14.62
N PHE A 191 -12.30 -13.80 14.27
CA PHE A 191 -12.38 -12.35 14.08
C PHE A 191 -12.49 -11.62 15.43
N ILE A 192 -11.38 -11.61 16.17
CA ILE A 192 -11.35 -11.16 17.56
C ILE A 192 -10.76 -9.74 17.63
N PRO A 193 -11.41 -8.77 18.31
CA PRO A 193 -10.85 -7.44 18.49
C PRO A 193 -9.51 -7.48 19.24
N ILE A 194 -8.65 -6.50 19.00
CA ILE A 194 -7.37 -6.39 19.72
C ILE A 194 -7.64 -6.24 21.23
N SER A 195 -7.35 -7.29 22.00
CA SER A 195 -7.80 -7.44 23.40
C SER A 195 -7.38 -6.31 24.34
N ASP A 196 -6.24 -5.67 24.10
CA ASP A 196 -5.68 -4.61 24.97
C ASP A 196 -5.64 -3.24 24.28
N TYR A 197 -6.46 -3.05 23.25
CA TYR A 197 -6.51 -1.81 22.49
C TYR A 197 -7.94 -1.29 22.34
N ASP A 198 -8.10 0.02 22.54
CA ASP A 198 -9.35 0.72 22.32
C ASP A 198 -9.04 2.13 21.83
N ASP A 199 -9.50 2.44 20.64
CA ASP A 199 -9.44 3.77 20.03
C ASP A 199 -10.72 4.57 20.26
N GLY A 200 -11.77 3.93 20.78
CA GLY A 200 -13.07 4.57 20.99
C GLY A 200 -13.93 4.68 19.73
N PHE A 201 -13.51 4.11 18.60
CA PHE A 201 -14.21 4.25 17.32
C PHE A 201 -14.66 2.88 16.78
N PRO A 202 -15.94 2.72 16.40
CA PRO A 202 -16.42 1.47 15.82
C PRO A 202 -16.04 1.33 14.34
N VAL A 203 -15.89 2.44 13.63
CA VAL A 203 -15.54 2.53 12.20
C VAL A 203 -14.44 3.58 12.02
N THR A 204 -14.23 4.11 10.80
CA THR A 204 -13.29 5.22 10.58
C THR A 204 -13.53 6.38 11.56
N CYS A 205 -12.45 7.04 11.96
CA CYS A 205 -12.50 8.22 12.81
C CYS A 205 -12.16 9.50 12.02
N PRO A 206 -12.38 10.70 12.59
CA PRO A 206 -11.83 11.92 12.02
C PRO A 206 -10.30 11.78 11.83
N VAL A 207 -9.77 12.25 10.71
CA VAL A 207 -8.36 12.06 10.35
C VAL A 207 -7.38 12.68 11.35
N GLU A 208 -7.81 13.63 12.18
CA GLU A 208 -7.00 14.19 13.28
C GLU A 208 -6.89 13.24 14.49
N GLU A 209 -7.76 12.24 14.59
CA GLU A 209 -7.85 11.27 15.68
C GLU A 209 -7.27 9.90 15.28
N SER A 210 -6.91 9.70 14.01
CA SER A 210 -6.38 8.44 13.47
C SER A 210 -4.93 8.12 13.88
N GLY A 211 -4.35 8.89 14.80
CA GLY A 211 -3.00 8.69 15.33
C GLY A 211 -1.88 9.25 14.45
N LYS A 212 -0.94 9.97 15.07
CA LYS A 212 0.15 10.69 14.41
C LYS A 212 1.49 9.99 14.54
N ASN A 213 2.18 9.75 13.43
CA ASN A 213 3.53 9.20 13.43
C ASN A 213 4.62 10.24 13.77
N ALA A 214 5.89 9.81 13.83
CA ALA A 214 7.00 10.70 14.21
C ALA A 214 7.30 11.80 13.19
N TRP A 215 6.84 11.67 11.96
CA TRP A 215 6.97 12.67 10.89
C TRP A 215 5.75 13.61 10.79
N GLY A 216 4.78 13.48 11.69
CA GLY A 216 3.62 14.35 11.74
C GLY A 216 2.49 13.98 10.80
N LEU A 217 2.54 12.79 10.18
CA LEU A 217 1.47 12.25 9.35
C LEU A 217 0.49 11.45 10.20
N TYR A 218 -0.79 11.63 9.93
CA TYR A 218 -1.89 10.95 10.61
C TYR A 218 -2.46 9.83 9.76
N GLY A 219 -3.03 8.79 10.37
CA GLY A 219 -3.74 7.71 9.67
C GLY A 219 -2.86 6.73 8.90
N VAL A 220 -1.53 6.88 8.94
CA VAL A 220 -0.62 6.00 8.18
C VAL A 220 -0.68 4.54 8.66
N GLY A 221 -1.14 4.32 9.89
CA GLY A 221 -1.15 2.98 10.49
C GLY A 221 -2.46 2.25 10.45
N GLY A 222 -3.59 2.91 10.21
CA GLY A 222 -4.95 2.38 10.30
C GLY A 222 -5.96 3.42 9.81
N ASN A 223 -7.21 3.38 10.30
CA ASN A 223 -8.33 4.19 9.80
C ASN A 223 -8.81 3.70 8.43
N ALA A 224 -8.15 4.03 7.32
CA ALA A 224 -8.47 3.46 6.01
C ALA A 224 -7.22 2.95 5.28
N TRP A 225 -7.37 1.82 4.57
CA TRP A 225 -6.36 1.34 3.64
C TRP A 225 -6.12 2.40 2.55
N GLU A 226 -4.87 2.59 2.11
CA GLU A 226 -4.53 3.65 1.19
C GLU A 226 -4.02 3.12 -0.15
N TRP A 227 -4.68 3.52 -1.25
CA TRP A 227 -4.20 3.23 -2.60
C TRP A 227 -2.83 3.85 -2.85
N THR A 228 -1.92 3.05 -3.42
CA THR A 228 -0.60 3.49 -3.89
C THR A 228 -0.44 3.24 -5.39
N ASN A 229 0.56 3.87 -6.02
CA ASN A 229 0.93 3.55 -7.41
C ASN A 229 1.68 2.24 -7.55
N GLU A 230 2.06 1.58 -6.44
CA GLU A 230 2.72 0.30 -6.49
C GLU A 230 1.82 -0.70 -7.22
N LEU A 231 2.38 -1.29 -8.27
CA LEU A 231 1.77 -2.41 -8.95
C LEU A 231 2.05 -3.66 -8.12
N HIS A 232 1.04 -4.50 -7.95
CA HIS A 232 1.34 -5.89 -7.67
C HIS A 232 2.21 -6.43 -8.80
N ALA A 233 2.96 -7.46 -8.48
CA ALA A 233 3.99 -7.98 -9.36
C ALA A 233 3.44 -8.23 -10.78
N ASP A 234 2.30 -8.95 -10.88
CA ASP A 234 1.61 -9.28 -12.14
C ASP A 234 1.03 -8.08 -12.93
N LYS A 235 1.14 -6.86 -12.39
CA LYS A 235 0.65 -5.59 -12.93
C LYS A 235 -0.86 -5.50 -13.15
N SER A 236 -1.62 -6.52 -12.72
CA SER A 236 -3.09 -6.56 -12.78
C SER A 236 -3.74 -5.90 -11.58
N GLN A 237 -3.01 -5.82 -10.46
CA GLN A 237 -3.49 -5.27 -9.20
C GLN A 237 -2.68 -4.05 -8.75
N ARG A 238 -3.30 -3.24 -7.91
CA ARG A 238 -2.67 -2.13 -7.19
C ARG A 238 -2.56 -2.49 -5.72
N ILE A 239 -1.59 -1.89 -5.05
CA ILE A 239 -1.36 -2.16 -3.63
C ILE A 239 -2.09 -1.13 -2.77
N LEU A 240 -2.85 -1.65 -1.80
CA LEU A 240 -3.30 -0.94 -0.62
C LEU A 240 -2.29 -1.13 0.53
N CYS A 241 -1.99 -0.04 1.24
CA CYS A 241 -1.10 -0.04 2.40
C CYS A 241 -1.80 0.54 3.64
N GLY A 242 -1.25 0.26 4.84
CA GLY A 242 -1.62 1.00 6.05
C GLY A 242 -2.75 0.45 6.92
N SER A 243 -3.32 -0.71 6.65
CA SER A 243 -4.40 -1.29 7.48
C SER A 243 -5.68 -0.45 7.48
N SER A 244 -6.65 -0.82 8.32
CA SER A 244 -7.89 -0.04 8.49
C SER A 244 -8.55 -0.29 9.85
N TRP A 245 -9.64 0.45 10.10
CA TRP A 245 -10.56 0.24 11.23
C TRP A 245 -11.11 -1.19 11.30
N PHE A 246 -11.11 -1.94 10.19
CA PHE A 246 -11.62 -3.30 10.11
C PHE A 246 -10.59 -4.38 10.49
N ASN A 247 -9.31 -4.02 10.63
CA ASN A 247 -8.22 -4.99 10.78
C ASN A 247 -7.70 -5.04 12.23
N PHE A 248 -7.32 -6.24 12.68
CA PHE A 248 -6.82 -6.51 14.03
C PHE A 248 -5.58 -7.41 14.08
N HIS A 249 -5.23 -8.10 12.99
CA HIS A 249 -4.07 -8.99 12.97
C HIS A 249 -2.78 -8.20 12.90
N ARG A 250 -1.81 -8.55 13.76
CA ARG A 250 -0.50 -7.88 13.83
C ARG A 250 0.19 -7.75 12.47
N SER A 251 0.13 -8.77 11.63
CA SER A 251 0.72 -8.76 10.28
C SER A 251 0.11 -7.67 9.39
N THR A 252 -1.22 -7.53 9.38
CA THR A 252 -1.94 -6.55 8.56
C THR A 252 -1.68 -5.09 8.97
N LEU A 253 -1.17 -4.89 10.19
CA LEU A 253 -0.89 -3.59 10.79
C LEU A 253 0.57 -3.12 10.61
N GLN A 254 1.42 -3.94 9.96
CA GLN A 254 2.82 -3.59 9.72
C GLN A 254 2.98 -2.64 8.53
N CYS A 255 3.97 -1.73 8.59
CA CYS A 255 4.32 -0.82 7.49
C CYS A 255 4.68 -1.54 6.19
N ALA A 256 5.24 -2.74 6.31
CA ALA A 256 5.68 -3.56 5.18
C ALA A 256 4.55 -4.40 4.57
N TYR A 257 3.37 -4.46 5.20
CA TYR A 257 2.27 -5.24 4.66
C TYR A 257 1.77 -4.62 3.34
N ARG A 258 1.49 -5.48 2.36
CA ARG A 258 1.04 -5.12 1.02
C ARG A 258 -0.24 -5.88 0.73
N ASN A 259 -1.32 -5.16 0.48
CA ASN A 259 -2.64 -5.74 0.25
C ASN A 259 -3.03 -5.54 -1.22
N PRO A 260 -2.73 -6.50 -2.12
CA PRO A 260 -2.98 -6.34 -3.54
C PRO A 260 -4.47 -6.50 -3.86
N HIS A 261 -5.03 -5.56 -4.61
CA HIS A 261 -6.43 -5.59 -5.06
C HIS A 261 -6.55 -5.12 -6.51
N HIS A 262 -7.57 -5.62 -7.20
CA HIS A 262 -7.89 -5.12 -8.54
C HIS A 262 -8.18 -3.61 -8.48
N PRO A 263 -7.77 -2.78 -9.48
CA PRO A 263 -7.96 -1.32 -9.43
C PRO A 263 -9.40 -0.86 -9.23
N SER A 264 -10.39 -1.68 -9.63
CA SER A 264 -11.82 -1.40 -9.44
C SER A 264 -12.35 -1.76 -8.05
N PHE A 265 -11.53 -2.38 -7.20
CA PHE A 265 -11.90 -2.72 -5.82
C PHE A 265 -12.23 -1.45 -5.05
N ARG A 266 -13.28 -1.51 -4.23
CA ARG A 266 -13.65 -0.46 -3.31
C ARG A 266 -14.52 -1.06 -2.23
N GLU A 267 -14.24 -0.66 -1.00
CA GLU A 267 -14.89 -1.14 0.20
C GLU A 267 -14.97 -0.02 1.23
N VAL A 268 -15.72 -0.29 2.30
CA VAL A 268 -15.99 0.62 3.42
C VAL A 268 -14.75 0.98 4.25
N TYR A 269 -13.59 0.46 3.90
CA TYR A 269 -12.35 0.59 4.66
C TYR A 269 -11.14 0.97 3.80
N ASN A 270 -11.29 1.26 2.50
CA ASN A 270 -10.18 1.71 1.67
C ASN A 270 -10.46 3.07 1.01
N GLY A 271 -9.46 3.93 1.10
CA GLY A 271 -9.37 5.29 0.57
C GLY A 271 -7.97 5.53 -0.02
N PHE A 272 -7.42 6.73 0.17
CA PHE A 272 -6.09 7.09 -0.33
C PHE A 272 -5.54 8.35 0.34
N ARG A 273 -4.23 8.58 0.17
CA ARG A 273 -3.58 9.87 0.41
C ARG A 273 -2.77 10.32 -0.81
N LEU A 274 -2.39 11.59 -0.84
CA LEU A 274 -1.61 12.17 -1.93
C LEU A 274 -0.19 12.52 -1.50
N SER A 275 0.73 12.43 -2.46
CA SER A 275 2.05 13.06 -2.42
C SER A 275 2.11 14.17 -3.47
N LEU A 276 2.79 15.27 -3.14
CA LEU A 276 3.15 16.30 -4.10
C LEU A 276 4.58 16.04 -4.59
N PHE A 277 4.68 15.58 -5.83
CA PHE A 277 5.91 15.11 -6.44
C PHE A 277 6.44 16.09 -7.48
N ARG A 278 7.77 16.26 -7.52
CA ARG A 278 8.48 16.95 -8.61
C ARG A 278 9.20 15.92 -9.46
N SER A 279 9.00 15.96 -10.78
CA SER A 279 9.66 15.03 -11.70
C SER A 279 11.19 15.12 -11.61
N PRO A 280 11.93 14.03 -11.86
CA PRO A 280 13.40 14.05 -11.85
C PRO A 280 13.99 15.12 -12.77
N ALA A 281 13.44 15.29 -13.98
CA ALA A 281 13.84 16.35 -14.92
C ALA A 281 13.65 17.77 -14.34
N ALA A 282 12.61 18.00 -13.53
CA ALA A 282 12.37 19.27 -12.86
C ALA A 282 13.23 19.43 -11.58
N GLN A 283 13.66 18.34 -10.94
CA GLN A 283 14.61 18.37 -9.82
C GLN A 283 16.03 18.74 -10.29
N GLU A 284 16.47 18.25 -11.45
CA GLU A 284 17.76 18.60 -12.06
C GLU A 284 17.80 20.07 -12.50
N GLN A 285 16.75 20.57 -13.15
CA GLN A 285 16.66 21.98 -13.56
C GLN A 285 16.66 22.93 -12.36
N ALA A 286 15.97 22.57 -11.27
CA ALA A 286 15.97 23.37 -10.04
C ALA A 286 17.36 23.40 -9.38
N SER A 287 18.06 22.27 -9.36
CA SER A 287 19.42 22.15 -8.81
C SER A 287 20.44 22.93 -9.63
N ALA A 288 20.31 22.96 -10.96
CA ALA A 288 21.13 23.77 -11.85
C ALA A 288 20.94 25.28 -11.60
N THR A 289 19.69 25.76 -11.44
CA THR A 289 19.42 27.18 -11.14
C THR A 289 19.95 27.66 -9.78
N VAL A 290 20.06 26.77 -8.79
CA VAL A 290 20.66 27.14 -7.49
C VAL A 290 22.18 27.25 -7.60
N SER A 291 22.83 26.39 -8.39
CA SER A 291 24.29 26.39 -8.59
C SER A 291 24.82 27.64 -9.32
N GLU A 292 24.04 28.28 -10.19
CA GLU A 292 24.43 29.53 -10.86
C GLU A 292 24.32 30.78 -9.97
N SER A 293 23.58 30.70 -8.85
CA SER A 293 23.34 31.84 -7.96
C SER A 293 24.32 31.94 -6.77
N GLY A 294 25.18 30.93 -6.58
CA GLY A 294 25.97 30.76 -5.36
C GLY A 294 27.49 30.86 -5.55
N SER A 295 27.99 31.94 -6.17
CA SER A 295 29.42 32.25 -6.13
C SER A 295 29.66 33.58 -5.43
N THR A 296 29.78 33.54 -4.10
CA THR A 296 30.51 34.58 -3.34
C THR A 296 31.20 33.92 -2.14
N THR A 297 32.53 34.04 -2.16
CA THR A 297 33.49 33.59 -1.15
C THR A 297 33.30 34.33 0.18
N MET A 298 33.47 33.63 1.32
CA MET A 298 34.47 33.94 2.37
C MET A 298 34.25 33.14 3.69
N THR A 299 35.30 32.41 4.07
CA THR A 299 35.94 32.19 5.40
C THR A 299 35.14 31.89 6.69
N SER A 300 35.60 30.81 7.32
CA SER A 300 35.57 30.37 8.73
C SER A 300 35.13 31.34 9.84
N ASN A 301 34.31 30.83 10.77
CA ASN A 301 34.65 30.80 12.20
C ASN A 301 33.76 29.83 13.01
N THR A 302 34.32 29.41 14.14
CA THR A 302 34.00 28.30 15.06
C THR A 302 32.87 28.53 16.08
N SER A 303 32.53 27.42 16.76
CA SER A 303 31.90 27.21 18.09
C SER A 303 30.38 27.34 18.23
N ASP A 304 29.69 26.22 18.47
CA ASP A 304 29.32 25.79 19.83
C ASP A 304 28.67 24.39 19.83
N ALA A 305 29.14 23.51 20.71
CA ALA A 305 28.60 22.18 20.95
C ALA A 305 27.99 22.12 22.37
N PRO A 306 26.76 21.61 22.56
CA PRO A 306 26.24 21.31 23.89
C PRO A 306 26.71 19.93 24.40
N LYS A 307 27.01 19.90 25.69
CA LYS A 307 27.53 18.78 26.50
C LYS A 307 26.60 17.55 26.60
N PRO A 308 27.15 16.37 26.96
CA PRO A 308 26.44 15.09 27.01
C PRO A 308 25.58 14.91 28.27
N SER A 309 24.41 14.29 28.12
CA SER A 309 23.55 13.80 29.21
C SER A 309 24.04 12.45 29.76
N GLU A 310 23.93 12.27 31.08
CA GLU A 310 24.38 11.13 31.89
C GLU A 310 23.78 9.75 31.50
N PRO A 311 24.46 8.64 31.83
CA PRO A 311 24.07 7.29 31.42
C PRO A 311 22.89 6.73 32.23
N VAL A 312 21.80 6.41 31.53
CA VAL A 312 20.68 5.65 32.10
C VAL A 312 21.10 4.19 32.31
N LYS A 313 21.05 3.74 33.56
CA LYS A 313 21.33 2.35 33.98
C LYS A 313 20.37 1.38 33.29
N ARG A 314 20.92 0.49 32.47
CA ARG A 314 20.20 -0.63 31.84
C ARG A 314 19.68 -1.59 32.92
N LYS A 315 18.38 -1.90 32.90
CA LYS A 315 17.81 -3.06 33.58
C LYS A 315 18.04 -4.32 32.73
N PRO A 316 18.05 -5.53 33.33
CA PRO A 316 18.57 -6.74 32.71
C PRO A 316 17.74 -7.17 31.50
N ALA A 317 18.43 -7.75 30.52
CA ALA A 317 17.86 -8.32 29.31
C ALA A 317 16.72 -9.29 29.64
N VAL A 318 15.58 -9.10 28.98
CA VAL A 318 14.62 -10.20 28.75
C VAL A 318 15.39 -11.27 27.96
N ALA A 319 15.32 -12.52 28.42
CA ALA A 319 16.03 -13.62 27.81
C ALA A 319 15.77 -13.66 26.30
N GLN A 320 16.85 -13.68 25.52
CA GLN A 320 16.76 -13.89 24.09
C GLN A 320 16.05 -15.23 23.81
N PRO A 321 15.26 -15.35 22.73
CA PRO A 321 14.85 -16.65 22.24
C PRO A 321 16.09 -17.52 22.08
N LYS A 322 15.96 -18.80 22.46
CA LYS A 322 17.03 -19.80 22.41
C LYS A 322 17.66 -19.75 21.02
N PRO A 323 19.01 -19.74 20.88
CA PRO A 323 19.63 -19.76 19.56
C PRO A 323 19.10 -20.95 18.78
N GLU A 324 18.54 -20.66 17.61
CA GLU A 324 18.01 -21.67 16.70
C GLU A 324 19.12 -22.67 16.37
N PRO A 325 18.79 -23.97 16.23
CA PRO A 325 19.78 -24.99 15.95
C PRO A 325 20.49 -24.64 14.64
N LYS A 326 21.82 -24.67 14.64
CA LYS A 326 22.59 -24.38 13.43
C LYS A 326 22.27 -25.40 12.32
N PRO A 327 22.27 -24.98 11.05
CA PRO A 327 22.17 -25.90 9.92
C PRO A 327 23.17 -27.05 10.06
N PRO A 328 22.76 -28.30 9.73
CA PRO A 328 23.65 -29.44 9.85
C PRO A 328 24.91 -29.20 9.02
N GLU A 329 26.07 -29.43 9.66
CA GLU A 329 27.39 -29.28 9.04
C GLU A 329 27.48 -30.26 7.86
N SER A 330 27.46 -29.74 6.64
CA SER A 330 27.64 -30.53 5.42
C SER A 330 29.06 -30.38 4.91
N GLU A 331 29.57 -31.44 4.26
CA GLU A 331 30.92 -31.49 3.70
C GLU A 331 31.23 -30.23 2.88
N LYS A 332 32.43 -29.67 3.07
CA LYS A 332 32.92 -28.51 2.32
C LYS A 332 33.14 -28.91 0.86
N THR A 333 32.08 -28.86 0.06
CA THR A 333 32.19 -28.94 -1.39
C THR A 333 32.60 -27.57 -1.93
N THR A 334 33.61 -27.56 -2.80
CA THR A 334 34.07 -26.33 -3.46
C THR A 334 33.17 -26.02 -4.66
N GLY A 335 32.26 -25.06 -4.50
CA GLY A 335 31.45 -24.51 -5.59
C GLY A 335 30.05 -24.09 -5.13
N GLY A 336 29.67 -22.84 -5.38
CA GLY A 336 28.30 -22.34 -5.19
C GLY A 336 27.42 -22.54 -6.44
N PRO A 337 26.17 -22.05 -6.45
CA PRO A 337 25.29 -22.12 -7.60
C PRO A 337 25.92 -21.46 -8.84
N ILE A 338 25.79 -22.11 -10.01
CA ILE A 338 26.33 -21.65 -11.30
C ILE A 338 25.16 -21.35 -12.23
N GLU A 339 25.00 -20.10 -12.67
CA GLU A 339 23.93 -19.69 -13.57
C GLU A 339 23.81 -20.64 -14.76
N GLY A 340 22.58 -21.05 -15.09
CA GLY A 340 22.31 -22.05 -16.12
C GLY A 340 22.31 -23.51 -15.64
N GLN A 341 22.62 -23.78 -14.37
CA GLN A 341 22.61 -25.13 -13.80
C GLN A 341 21.70 -25.20 -12.58
N ASP A 342 21.00 -26.32 -12.42
CA ASP A 342 20.23 -26.60 -11.21
C ASP A 342 21.16 -26.65 -9.99
N TRP A 343 20.58 -26.35 -8.82
CA TRP A 343 21.30 -26.27 -7.56
C TRP A 343 20.63 -27.15 -6.52
N ALA A 344 21.40 -27.63 -5.56
CA ALA A 344 20.87 -28.37 -4.42
C ALA A 344 21.58 -27.93 -3.15
N ILE A 345 20.89 -28.04 -2.03
CA ILE A 345 21.41 -27.79 -0.69
C ILE A 345 21.53 -29.14 0.02
N PRO A 346 22.67 -29.85 -0.06
CA PRO A 346 22.77 -31.22 0.46
C PRO A 346 22.43 -31.34 1.96
N GLY A 347 22.80 -30.33 2.76
CA GLY A 347 22.51 -30.32 4.20
C GLY A 347 21.02 -30.25 4.53
N VAL A 348 20.24 -29.56 3.69
CA VAL A 348 18.79 -29.38 3.89
C VAL A 348 17.98 -30.39 3.07
N GLY A 349 18.50 -30.84 1.93
CA GLY A 349 17.81 -31.75 1.00
C GLY A 349 16.94 -31.02 -0.03
N MET A 350 17.06 -29.70 -0.13
CA MET A 350 16.28 -28.90 -1.08
C MET A 350 16.96 -28.85 -2.45
N GLU A 351 16.18 -29.07 -3.49
CA GLU A 351 16.57 -28.90 -4.89
C GLU A 351 16.01 -27.58 -5.44
N PHE A 352 16.75 -26.96 -6.35
CA PHE A 352 16.38 -25.71 -7.01
C PHE A 352 16.64 -25.80 -8.51
N VAL A 353 15.71 -25.26 -9.29
CA VAL A 353 15.79 -25.22 -10.76
C VAL A 353 16.25 -23.84 -11.21
N TRP A 354 17.21 -23.76 -12.13
CA TRP A 354 17.58 -22.47 -12.74
C TRP A 354 16.49 -22.00 -13.70
N ILE A 355 15.88 -20.86 -13.40
CA ILE A 355 14.86 -20.26 -14.24
C ILE A 355 15.47 -19.12 -15.05
N GLU A 356 15.78 -19.41 -16.32
CA GLU A 356 16.43 -18.48 -17.24
C GLU A 356 15.67 -17.16 -17.40
N ALA A 357 14.34 -17.21 -17.41
CA ALA A 357 13.48 -16.03 -17.53
C ALA A 357 13.56 -15.09 -16.32
N LEU A 358 13.87 -15.63 -15.13
CA LEU A 358 13.95 -14.89 -13.88
C LEU A 358 15.39 -14.60 -13.46
N LYS A 359 16.38 -15.27 -14.09
CA LYS A 359 17.79 -15.22 -13.68
C LYS A 359 17.97 -15.56 -12.20
N CYS A 360 17.20 -16.52 -11.71
CA CYS A 360 17.25 -17.00 -10.34
C CYS A 360 16.97 -18.51 -10.25
N TRP A 361 17.25 -19.06 -9.07
CA TRP A 361 16.92 -20.43 -8.71
C TRP A 361 15.60 -20.46 -7.96
N VAL A 362 14.68 -21.32 -8.40
CA VAL A 362 13.38 -21.53 -7.73
C VAL A 362 13.39 -22.91 -7.08
N GLY A 363 12.92 -23.00 -5.83
CA GLY A 363 12.79 -24.29 -5.15
C GLY A 363 11.93 -25.24 -5.98
N LYS A 364 12.45 -26.43 -6.25
CA LYS A 364 11.82 -27.42 -7.14
C LYS A 364 10.49 -27.95 -6.60
N CYS A 365 10.32 -27.91 -5.28
CA CYS A 365 9.13 -28.32 -4.57
C CYS A 365 8.82 -27.30 -3.47
N GLU A 366 7.60 -27.32 -2.93
CA GLU A 366 7.32 -26.68 -1.65
C GLU A 366 8.27 -27.22 -0.56
N VAL A 367 8.60 -26.38 0.42
CA VAL A 367 9.39 -26.81 1.58
C VAL A 367 8.66 -27.95 2.28
N THR A 368 9.35 -29.07 2.52
CA THR A 368 8.75 -30.24 3.13
C THR A 368 8.85 -30.23 4.65
N ASN A 369 8.02 -31.02 5.34
CA ASN A 369 8.13 -31.22 6.79
C ASN A 369 9.53 -31.70 7.20
N GLY A 370 10.13 -32.61 6.43
CA GLY A 370 11.47 -33.14 6.72
C GLY A 370 12.58 -32.09 6.59
N GLU A 371 12.45 -31.17 5.63
CA GLU A 371 13.36 -30.02 5.48
C GLU A 371 13.16 -29.01 6.61
N TYR A 372 11.91 -28.63 6.89
CA TYR A 372 11.58 -27.63 7.90
C TYR A 372 11.95 -28.09 9.33
N ARG A 373 11.84 -29.39 9.64
CA ARG A 373 12.28 -29.92 10.94
C ARG A 373 13.78 -29.85 11.18
N LYS A 374 14.61 -29.68 10.14
CA LYS A 374 16.04 -29.40 10.35
C LYS A 374 16.25 -28.03 10.99
N PHE A 375 15.36 -27.08 10.72
CA PHE A 375 15.30 -25.77 11.35
C PHE A 375 14.53 -25.80 12.69
N LYS A 376 13.36 -26.44 12.72
CA LYS A 376 12.47 -26.49 13.88
C LYS A 376 12.09 -27.95 14.20
N PRO A 377 12.93 -28.69 14.95
CA PRO A 377 12.78 -30.14 15.15
C PRO A 377 11.44 -30.59 15.75
N ASP A 378 10.83 -29.73 16.55
CA ASP A 378 9.56 -29.99 17.21
C ASP A 378 8.33 -29.57 16.36
N HIS A 379 8.53 -29.15 15.09
CA HIS A 379 7.43 -28.76 14.21
C HIS A 379 6.51 -29.94 13.87
N ASP A 380 5.21 -29.67 13.91
CA ASP A 380 4.16 -30.63 13.68
C ASP A 380 3.00 -29.98 12.90
N SER A 381 2.90 -30.36 11.63
CA SER A 381 1.87 -29.98 10.65
C SER A 381 0.50 -30.62 10.92
N LYS A 382 0.37 -31.43 11.99
CA LYS A 382 -0.89 -32.00 12.49
C LYS A 382 -1.52 -33.02 11.55
N ASP A 383 -2.71 -33.46 11.95
CA ASP A 383 -3.58 -34.35 11.19
C ASP A 383 -4.83 -33.57 10.73
N CYS A 384 -5.37 -33.94 9.58
CA CYS A 384 -6.66 -33.48 9.08
C CYS A 384 -7.55 -34.69 8.78
N GLU A 385 -8.74 -34.75 9.38
CA GLU A 385 -9.73 -35.81 9.15
C GLU A 385 -9.18 -37.25 9.35
N GLY A 386 -8.25 -37.42 10.29
CA GLY A 386 -7.61 -38.70 10.59
C GLY A 386 -6.50 -39.10 9.61
N HIS A 387 -6.06 -38.17 8.76
CA HIS A 387 -4.92 -38.31 7.86
C HIS A 387 -3.80 -37.35 8.27
N THR A 388 -2.56 -37.85 8.30
CA THR A 388 -1.36 -37.06 8.63
C THR A 388 -1.09 -35.99 7.57
N LEU A 389 -0.83 -34.75 7.98
CA LEU A 389 -0.23 -33.69 7.16
C LEU A 389 1.28 -33.56 7.45
N ASN A 390 1.83 -34.49 8.24
CA ASN A 390 3.08 -34.34 8.96
C ASN A 390 4.20 -35.28 8.44
N ASP A 391 3.97 -36.04 7.37
CA ASP A 391 5.00 -36.92 6.81
C ASP A 391 6.13 -36.10 6.17
N ASP A 392 7.36 -36.62 6.21
CA ASP A 392 8.58 -35.88 5.84
C ASP A 392 8.59 -35.30 4.43
N ARG A 393 7.89 -35.91 3.47
CA ARG A 393 7.78 -35.42 2.08
C ARG A 393 6.48 -34.68 1.77
N GLN A 394 5.57 -34.55 2.73
CA GLN A 394 4.44 -33.63 2.60
C GLN A 394 4.93 -32.19 2.74
N PRO A 395 4.26 -31.22 2.10
CA PRO A 395 4.58 -29.81 2.28
C PRO A 395 4.38 -29.41 3.75
N VAL A 396 5.24 -28.53 4.25
CA VAL A 396 5.09 -27.97 5.59
C VAL A 396 3.86 -27.07 5.64
N VAL A 397 3.00 -27.28 6.63
CA VAL A 397 1.82 -26.44 6.92
C VAL A 397 1.83 -26.07 8.41
N GLU A 398 0.85 -25.30 8.89
CA GLU A 398 0.85 -24.75 10.26
C GLU A 398 2.06 -23.83 10.56
N VAL A 399 2.50 -23.07 9.55
CA VAL A 399 3.59 -22.08 9.65
C VAL A 399 3.10 -20.69 9.31
N SER A 400 3.65 -19.67 9.97
CA SER A 400 3.39 -18.27 9.65
C SER A 400 4.33 -17.74 8.56
N TYR A 401 4.05 -16.54 8.04
CA TYR A 401 4.97 -15.83 7.16
C TYR A 401 6.34 -15.61 7.84
N ASP A 402 6.33 -15.20 9.11
CA ASP A 402 7.56 -14.96 9.87
C ASP A 402 8.37 -16.25 10.04
N ASP A 403 7.70 -17.39 10.26
CA ASP A 403 8.35 -18.71 10.30
C ASP A 403 9.02 -19.08 8.96
N ALA A 404 8.37 -18.75 7.83
CA ALA A 404 8.88 -19.05 6.49
C ALA A 404 10.06 -18.14 6.10
N VAL A 405 10.02 -16.86 6.49
CA VAL A 405 11.15 -15.93 6.36
C VAL A 405 12.32 -16.39 7.21
N ALA A 406 12.08 -16.74 8.48
CA ALA A 406 13.13 -17.22 9.38
C ALA A 406 13.80 -18.50 8.85
N PHE A 407 13.03 -19.43 8.26
CA PHE A 407 13.60 -20.60 7.60
C PHE A 407 14.52 -20.22 6.43
N ALA A 408 14.10 -19.29 5.56
CA ALA A 408 14.92 -18.85 4.42
C ALA A 408 16.20 -18.13 4.87
N GLU A 409 16.14 -17.32 5.93
CA GLU A 409 17.29 -16.69 6.57
C GLU A 409 18.24 -17.72 7.16
N TRP A 410 17.70 -18.72 7.87
CA TRP A 410 18.46 -19.82 8.45
C TRP A 410 19.22 -20.63 7.39
N VAL A 411 18.58 -20.94 6.25
CA VAL A 411 19.27 -21.58 5.11
C VAL A 411 20.36 -20.67 4.53
N THR A 412 20.07 -19.37 4.39
CA THR A 412 21.00 -18.36 3.89
C THR A 412 22.26 -18.27 4.74
N ASP A 413 22.12 -18.21 6.05
CA ASP A 413 23.24 -18.11 6.97
C ASP A 413 24.04 -19.42 7.01
N GLY A 414 23.37 -20.58 6.98
CA GLY A 414 24.02 -21.88 6.88
C GLY A 414 24.91 -22.03 5.65
N GLU A 415 24.35 -21.74 4.47
CA GLU A 415 25.09 -21.87 3.21
C GLU A 415 26.22 -20.84 3.12
N ARG A 416 26.05 -19.64 3.69
CA ARG A 416 27.11 -18.63 3.76
C ARG A 416 28.23 -19.06 4.70
N GLU A 417 27.91 -19.55 5.91
CA GLU A 417 28.91 -20.06 6.86
C GLU A 417 29.68 -21.26 6.28
N SER A 418 29.02 -22.11 5.48
CA SER A 418 29.66 -23.24 4.80
C SER A 418 30.59 -22.84 3.65
N GLY A 419 30.49 -21.59 3.16
CA GLY A 419 31.22 -21.09 1.99
C GLY A 419 30.63 -21.50 0.64
N ARG A 420 29.42 -22.08 0.61
CA ARG A 420 28.72 -22.46 -0.63
C ARG A 420 27.88 -21.34 -1.22
N LEU A 421 27.42 -20.38 -0.42
CA LEU A 421 26.63 -19.24 -0.92
C LEU A 421 27.55 -18.07 -1.28
N PRO A 422 27.63 -17.66 -2.56
CA PRO A 422 28.45 -16.52 -2.96
C PRO A 422 27.92 -15.20 -2.40
N ASP A 423 28.81 -14.22 -2.28
CA ASP A 423 28.44 -12.87 -1.86
C ASP A 423 27.36 -12.29 -2.79
N GLY A 424 26.35 -11.64 -2.18
CA GLY A 424 25.20 -11.07 -2.89
C GLY A 424 24.03 -12.03 -3.08
N PHE A 425 24.20 -13.33 -2.83
CA PHE A 425 23.10 -14.30 -2.87
C PHE A 425 22.45 -14.52 -1.50
N ARG A 426 21.14 -14.84 -1.53
CA ARG A 426 20.33 -15.25 -0.38
C ARG A 426 19.17 -16.15 -0.84
N TYR A 427 18.71 -17.02 0.04
CA TYR A 427 17.42 -17.69 -0.10
C TYR A 427 16.32 -16.81 0.47
N ARG A 428 15.17 -16.77 -0.20
CA ARG A 428 14.01 -15.96 0.20
C ARG A 428 12.74 -16.58 -0.39
N LEU A 429 11.60 -16.13 0.12
CA LEU A 429 10.31 -16.37 -0.53
C LEU A 429 10.31 -15.67 -1.92
N PRO A 430 9.68 -16.28 -2.94
CA PRO A 430 9.49 -15.61 -4.22
C PRO A 430 8.61 -14.37 -4.04
N ASP A 431 8.85 -13.34 -4.82
CA ASP A 431 7.87 -12.28 -4.97
C ASP A 431 6.73 -12.73 -5.89
N GLY A 432 5.65 -11.96 -5.95
CA GLY A 432 4.49 -12.33 -6.77
C GLY A 432 4.82 -12.50 -8.27
N ASN A 433 5.88 -11.84 -8.77
CA ASN A 433 6.24 -11.86 -10.19
C ASN A 433 7.00 -13.13 -10.52
N GLU A 434 7.96 -13.45 -9.67
CA GLU A 434 8.66 -14.72 -9.75
C GLU A 434 7.66 -15.86 -9.65
N TRP A 435 6.76 -15.82 -8.65
CA TRP A 435 5.72 -16.83 -8.46
C TRP A 435 4.84 -17.01 -9.69
N THR A 436 4.27 -15.91 -10.21
CA THR A 436 3.42 -15.95 -11.39
C THR A 436 4.18 -16.47 -12.61
N THR A 437 5.41 -15.98 -12.82
CA THR A 437 6.23 -16.36 -13.98
C THR A 437 6.54 -17.85 -13.96
N PHE A 438 6.96 -18.40 -12.81
CA PHE A 438 7.30 -19.81 -12.73
C PHE A 438 6.07 -20.71 -12.69
N ALA A 439 4.93 -20.24 -12.15
CA ALA A 439 3.67 -20.97 -12.22
C ALA A 439 3.17 -21.06 -13.66
N GLN A 440 3.32 -19.99 -14.45
CA GLN A 440 2.88 -19.91 -15.84
C GLN A 440 3.91 -20.40 -16.86
N CYS A 441 5.07 -20.90 -16.43
CA CYS A 441 6.19 -21.22 -17.32
C CYS A 441 6.53 -20.09 -18.32
N GLY A 442 6.34 -18.83 -17.91
CA GLY A 442 6.65 -17.64 -18.69
C GLY A 442 5.80 -17.38 -19.94
N ASP A 443 4.77 -18.19 -20.23
CA ASP A 443 3.95 -18.07 -21.45
C ASP A 443 2.57 -17.47 -21.23
N GLY A 444 2.25 -17.07 -19.98
CA GLY A 444 1.01 -16.41 -19.63
C GLY A 444 -0.22 -17.34 -19.60
N ARG A 445 -0.01 -18.66 -19.49
CA ARG A 445 -1.09 -19.64 -19.31
C ARG A 445 -1.96 -19.35 -18.08
N GLU A 446 -3.23 -19.76 -18.15
CA GLU A 446 -4.21 -19.56 -17.09
C GLU A 446 -3.94 -20.44 -15.86
N TYR A 447 -3.56 -21.69 -16.07
CA TYR A 447 -3.19 -22.62 -15.00
C TYR A 447 -1.78 -23.17 -15.19
N PRO A 448 -1.12 -23.69 -14.14
CA PRO A 448 0.21 -24.28 -14.28
C PRO A 448 0.30 -25.37 -15.36
N TRP A 449 -0.78 -26.13 -15.55
CA TRP A 449 -0.91 -27.20 -16.56
C TRP A 449 -1.43 -26.74 -17.93
N GLY A 450 -1.57 -25.43 -18.16
CA GLY A 450 -2.04 -24.84 -19.43
C GLY A 450 -3.38 -24.13 -19.30
N ASN A 451 -4.08 -23.95 -20.43
CA ASN A 451 -5.31 -23.15 -20.52
C ASN A 451 -6.59 -23.99 -20.49
N GLU A 452 -6.48 -25.27 -20.16
CA GLU A 452 -7.60 -26.20 -20.19
C GLU A 452 -8.00 -26.59 -18.78
N TRP A 453 -9.31 -26.62 -18.54
CA TRP A 453 -9.94 -27.20 -17.37
C TRP A 453 -10.51 -28.58 -17.73
N PRO A 454 -10.48 -29.60 -16.84
CA PRO A 454 -9.99 -29.62 -15.46
C PRO A 454 -8.45 -29.74 -15.35
N PRO A 455 -7.88 -29.75 -14.13
CA PRO A 455 -6.45 -29.97 -13.93
C PRO A 455 -5.93 -31.25 -14.58
N LYS A 456 -4.67 -31.23 -15.03
CA LYS A 456 -3.95 -32.41 -15.53
C LYS A 456 -3.06 -33.05 -14.45
N TYR A 457 -2.76 -32.27 -13.42
CA TYR A 457 -2.03 -32.63 -12.21
C TYR A 457 -2.33 -31.54 -11.16
N GLY A 458 -1.80 -31.73 -9.95
CA GLY A 458 -2.04 -30.88 -8.78
C GLY A 458 -2.80 -31.64 -7.71
N ASN A 459 -2.57 -31.33 -6.45
CA ASN A 459 -3.36 -31.88 -5.36
C ASN A 459 -4.53 -30.94 -5.02
N TYR A 460 -5.74 -31.31 -5.41
CA TYR A 460 -6.95 -30.49 -5.31
C TYR A 460 -8.09 -31.27 -4.66
N ALA A 461 -9.09 -30.58 -4.12
CA ALA A 461 -10.32 -31.26 -3.71
C ALA A 461 -11.03 -31.82 -4.94
N ASP A 462 -11.27 -33.14 -4.96
CA ASP A 462 -11.55 -33.89 -6.19
C ASP A 462 -12.44 -35.13 -5.92
N GLU A 463 -12.52 -36.07 -6.87
CA GLU A 463 -13.29 -37.30 -6.69
C GLU A 463 -12.81 -38.19 -5.51
N THR A 464 -11.52 -38.19 -5.17
CA THR A 464 -11.02 -38.90 -4.00
C THR A 464 -11.44 -38.21 -2.70
N ALA A 465 -11.44 -36.89 -2.66
CA ALA A 465 -11.96 -36.13 -1.52
C ALA A 465 -13.48 -36.32 -1.34
N LYS A 466 -14.27 -36.36 -2.43
CA LYS A 466 -15.72 -36.65 -2.39
C LYS A 466 -16.01 -38.01 -1.75
N LYS A 467 -15.25 -39.05 -2.11
CA LYS A 467 -15.40 -40.41 -1.53
C LYS A 467 -15.16 -40.42 -0.01
N LYS A 468 -14.52 -39.39 0.55
CA LYS A 468 -14.25 -39.22 1.98
C LYS A 468 -15.27 -38.33 2.70
N GLY A 469 -16.29 -37.85 2.00
CA GLY A 469 -17.39 -37.09 2.60
C GLY A 469 -17.24 -35.58 2.52
N LYS A 470 -16.28 -35.05 1.75
CA LYS A 470 -16.31 -33.63 1.38
C LYS A 470 -17.52 -33.34 0.50
N GLU A 471 -18.17 -32.20 0.74
CA GLU A 471 -19.33 -31.80 -0.07
C GLU A 471 -18.92 -31.66 -1.55
N SER A 472 -19.80 -32.14 -2.44
CA SER A 472 -19.55 -32.19 -3.88
C SER A 472 -19.20 -30.83 -4.47
N ASP A 473 -19.77 -29.77 -3.91
CA ASP A 473 -19.66 -28.40 -4.43
C ASP A 473 -18.26 -27.79 -4.25
N TYR A 474 -17.41 -28.40 -3.41
CA TYR A 474 -16.01 -27.99 -3.23
C TYR A 474 -15.01 -28.85 -4.01
N CYS A 475 -15.48 -29.83 -4.78
CA CYS A 475 -14.62 -30.81 -5.42
C CYS A 475 -14.71 -30.71 -6.95
N ILE A 476 -13.56 -30.84 -7.62
CA ILE A 476 -13.47 -30.72 -9.07
C ILE A 476 -14.09 -31.95 -9.74
N ASP A 477 -15.17 -31.74 -10.48
CA ASP A 477 -15.85 -32.80 -11.24
C ASP A 477 -14.92 -33.39 -12.31
N GLY A 478 -14.79 -34.72 -12.31
CA GLY A 478 -14.04 -35.45 -13.33
C GLY A 478 -12.51 -35.37 -13.19
N TYR A 479 -12.01 -34.90 -12.05
CA TYR A 479 -10.59 -34.92 -11.68
C TYR A 479 -10.37 -35.87 -10.47
N ASP A 480 -9.32 -36.67 -10.51
CA ASP A 480 -8.95 -37.58 -9.42
C ASP A 480 -7.41 -37.67 -9.33
N ASP A 481 -6.83 -37.00 -8.34
CA ASP A 481 -5.41 -37.01 -7.99
C ASP A 481 -5.05 -38.19 -7.08
N GLY A 482 -6.04 -38.89 -6.50
CA GLY A 482 -5.85 -40.06 -5.64
C GLY A 482 -5.46 -39.75 -4.19
N PHE A 483 -5.47 -38.48 -3.77
CA PHE A 483 -5.08 -38.03 -2.43
C PHE A 483 -6.23 -37.30 -1.74
N PRO A 484 -6.73 -37.79 -0.59
CA PRO A 484 -7.82 -37.14 0.13
C PRO A 484 -7.41 -35.84 0.85
N ILE A 485 -6.11 -35.65 1.04
CA ILE A 485 -5.44 -34.53 1.72
C ILE A 485 -4.08 -34.28 1.02
N THR A 486 -3.22 -33.43 1.59
CA THR A 486 -1.89 -33.10 1.04
C THR A 486 -1.10 -34.35 0.61
N SER A 487 -0.70 -34.40 -0.65
CA SER A 487 0.20 -35.43 -1.17
C SER A 487 1.66 -35.15 -0.76
N SER A 488 2.56 -36.11 -1.02
CA SER A 488 3.99 -35.78 -1.10
C SER A 488 4.23 -34.78 -2.24
N VAL A 489 5.20 -33.89 -2.09
CA VAL A 489 5.46 -32.80 -3.05
C VAL A 489 5.78 -33.29 -4.47
N GLU A 490 6.36 -34.48 -4.65
CA GLU A 490 6.65 -35.02 -5.99
C GLU A 490 5.41 -35.62 -6.68
N LYS A 491 4.33 -35.81 -5.92
CA LYS A 491 3.09 -36.46 -6.40
C LYS A 491 2.02 -35.44 -6.81
N SER A 492 2.16 -34.17 -6.43
CA SER A 492 1.28 -33.09 -6.88
C SER A 492 1.50 -32.74 -8.35
N GLY A 493 2.52 -33.29 -9.01
CA GLY A 493 2.81 -33.06 -10.42
C GLY A 493 3.94 -32.07 -10.64
N LYS A 494 4.15 -31.69 -11.90
CA LYS A 494 5.16 -30.71 -12.28
C LYS A 494 4.74 -29.96 -13.53
N ASN A 495 5.11 -28.69 -13.61
CA ASN A 495 4.92 -27.88 -14.80
C ASN A 495 6.04 -28.10 -15.83
N ASP A 496 5.97 -27.38 -16.96
CA ASP A 496 6.92 -27.52 -18.06
C ASP A 496 8.34 -27.04 -17.71
N TRP A 497 8.50 -26.30 -16.61
CA TRP A 497 9.79 -25.89 -16.06
C TRP A 497 10.31 -26.85 -14.99
N GLY A 498 9.58 -27.93 -14.69
CA GLY A 498 9.99 -28.96 -13.73
C GLY A 498 9.80 -28.58 -12.27
N LEU A 499 8.98 -27.54 -12.01
CA LEU A 499 8.54 -27.10 -10.68
C LEU A 499 7.18 -27.69 -10.31
#